data_AF-A0AA90XW42-F1
#
_entry.id   AF-A0AA90XW42-F1
#
_cell.length_a   1.000
_cell.length_b   1.000
_cell.length_c   1.000
_cell.angle_alpha   90.00
_cell.angle_beta   90.00
_cell.angle_gamma   90.00
#
_symmetry.space_group_name_H-M   'P 1'
#
loop_
_entity.id
_entity.type
_entity.pdbx_description
1 polymer ?
#
loop_
_entity_poly.entity_id
_entity_poly.type
_entity_poly.pdbx_seq_one_letter_code
_entity_poly.pdbx_strand_id
1 'polypeptide(L)'
;MVTLAETTPVLEAANLQSDLRRAGIEPWAWVVNNSLAAAKPTSPFLMTRASRELPLISDVEEQYAKRIALTPLQSEEPVGIDLLEEMAQ
;
A
#
# COMPACT_ATOMS: atom_id res chain seq x y z
N MET A 1 -6.93 -6.94 1.27
CA MET A 1 -7.14 -5.81 0.35
C MET A 1 -5.80 -5.37 -0.22
N VAL A 2 -5.75 -4.88 -1.45
CA VAL A 2 -4.55 -4.27 -2.06
C VAL A 2 -4.93 -2.89 -2.57
N THR A 3 -4.11 -1.88 -2.33
CA THR A 3 -4.34 -0.49 -2.76
C THR A 3 -3.03 0.24 -3.02
N LEU A 4 -3.09 1.49 -3.50
CA LEU A 4 -1.95 2.40 -3.61
C LEU A 4 -2.03 3.45 -2.50
N ALA A 5 -0.90 4.07 -2.14
CA ALA A 5 -0.86 5.18 -1.18
C ALA A 5 -1.35 6.51 -1.79
N GLU A 6 -2.54 6.48 -2.37
CA GLU A 6 -3.22 7.60 -3.02
C GLU A 6 -4.67 7.69 -2.51
N THR A 7 -5.22 8.90 -2.47
CA THR A 7 -6.54 9.15 -1.84
C THR A 7 -7.66 8.32 -2.46
N THR A 8 -7.76 8.29 -3.79
CA THR A 8 -8.85 7.57 -4.48
C THR A 8 -8.73 6.04 -4.28
N PRO A 9 -7.57 5.40 -4.54
CA PRO A 9 -7.40 3.98 -4.27
C PRO A 9 -7.67 3.57 -2.82
N VAL A 10 -7.27 4.37 -1.83
CA VAL A 10 -7.56 4.07 -0.41
C VAL A 10 -9.07 4.10 -0.15
N LEU A 11 -9.76 5.11 -0.66
CA LEU A 11 -11.21 5.22 -0.50
C LEU A 11 -11.97 4.08 -1.20
N GLU A 12 -11.54 3.72 -2.42
CA GLU A 12 -12.12 2.59 -3.16
C GLU A 12 -11.90 1.26 -2.44
N ALA A 13 -10.70 1.02 -1.90
CA ALA A 13 -10.41 -0.17 -1.12
C ALA A 13 -11.23 -0.22 0.19
N ALA A 14 -11.47 0.94 0.83
CA ALA A 14 -12.29 1.03 2.03
C ALA A 14 -13.77 0.71 1.73
N ASN A 15 -14.30 1.23 0.63
CA ASN A 15 -15.65 0.92 0.16
C ASN A 15 -15.80 -0.58 -0.17
N LEU A 16 -14.83 -1.16 -0.89
CA LEU A 16 -14.83 -2.58 -1.19
C LEU A 16 -14.74 -3.45 0.08
N GLN A 17 -13.94 -3.05 1.08
CA GLN A 17 -13.94 -3.72 2.38
C GLN A 17 -15.31 -3.67 3.06
N SER A 18 -16.00 -2.52 3.03
CA SER A 18 -17.35 -2.38 3.59
C SER A 18 -18.33 -3.34 2.91
N ASP A 19 -18.27 -3.46 1.59
CA ASP A 19 -19.11 -4.38 0.82
C ASP A 19 -18.80 -5.86 1.12
N LEU A 20 -17.53 -6.23 1.27
CA LEU A 20 -17.14 -7.58 1.69
C LEU A 20 -17.68 -7.90 3.09
N ARG A 21 -17.57 -6.96 4.04
CA ARG A 21 -18.11 -7.13 5.40
C ARG A 21 -19.62 -7.33 5.39
N ARG A 22 -20.35 -6.58 4.55
CA ARG A 22 -21.80 -6.76 4.35
C ARG A 22 -22.15 -8.15 3.82
N ALA A 23 -21.27 -8.74 3.01
CA ALA A 23 -21.39 -10.12 2.53
C ALA A 23 -20.89 -11.17 3.54
N GLY A 24 -20.47 -10.77 4.75
CA GLY A 24 -19.94 -11.68 5.77
C GLY A 24 -18.48 -12.11 5.55
N ILE A 25 -17.74 -11.40 4.69
CA ILE A 25 -16.33 -11.66 4.39
C ILE A 25 -15.48 -10.58 5.06
N GLU A 26 -14.66 -10.96 6.04
CA GLU A 26 -13.74 -10.03 6.71
C GLU A 26 -12.35 -10.11 6.06
N PRO A 27 -11.87 -9.02 5.41
CA PRO A 27 -10.50 -8.97 4.92
C PRO A 27 -9.50 -9.08 6.08
N TRP A 28 -8.56 -10.00 5.98
CA TRP A 28 -7.60 -10.27 7.07
C TRP A 28 -6.49 -9.22 7.20
N ALA A 29 -6.09 -8.59 6.09
CA ALA A 29 -5.01 -7.60 6.01
C ALA A 29 -5.16 -6.68 4.78
N TRP A 30 -4.39 -5.59 4.80
CA TRP A 30 -4.19 -4.67 3.68
C TRP A 30 -2.75 -4.69 3.19
N VAL A 31 -2.57 -4.53 1.88
CA VAL A 31 -1.26 -4.30 1.26
C VAL A 31 -1.31 -2.94 0.57
N VAL A 32 -0.43 -2.03 0.98
CA VAL A 32 -0.23 -0.74 0.31
C VAL A 32 0.93 -0.91 -0.66
N ASN A 33 0.60 -0.95 -1.94
CA ASN A 33 1.54 -1.24 -3.02
C ASN A 33 2.18 0.02 -3.60
N ASN A 34 3.34 -0.15 -4.23
CA ASN A 34 4.10 0.89 -4.92
C ASN A 34 4.36 2.15 -4.06
N SER A 35 4.71 1.96 -2.79
CA SER A 35 4.97 3.09 -1.89
C SER A 35 6.34 3.71 -2.14
N LEU A 36 6.38 5.01 -2.44
CA LEU A 36 7.61 5.79 -2.42
C LEU A 36 8.14 5.96 -1.00
N ALA A 37 7.27 6.04 0.01
CA ALA A 37 7.70 6.10 1.40
C ALA A 37 8.49 4.84 1.81
N ALA A 38 8.03 3.66 1.40
CA ALA A 38 8.74 2.40 1.64
C ALA A 38 10.04 2.29 0.83
N ALA A 39 10.09 2.86 -0.38
CA ALA A 39 11.27 2.85 -1.25
C ALA A 39 12.43 3.75 -0.76
N LYS A 40 12.20 4.59 0.27
CA LYS A 40 13.22 5.46 0.89
C LYS A 40 14.10 6.23 -0.12
N PRO A 41 13.49 6.99 -1.06
CA PRO A 41 14.23 7.66 -2.11
C PRO A 41 15.12 8.78 -1.54
N THR A 42 16.23 9.05 -2.24
CA THR A 42 17.18 10.13 -1.87
C THR A 42 16.96 11.42 -2.67
N SER A 43 16.24 11.36 -3.79
CA SER A 43 15.91 12.54 -4.59
C SER A 43 14.94 13.46 -3.82
N PRO A 44 15.24 14.77 -3.69
CA PRO A 44 14.38 15.71 -2.96
C PRO A 44 12.93 15.74 -3.47
N PHE A 45 12.74 15.59 -4.78
CA PHE A 45 11.42 15.52 -5.39
C PHE A 45 10.64 14.27 -4.94
N LEU A 46 11.30 13.11 -4.94
CA LEU A 46 10.67 11.86 -4.54
C LEU A 46 10.44 11.78 -3.03
N MET A 47 11.31 12.36 -2.20
CA MET A 47 11.06 12.52 -0.77
C MET A 47 9.80 13.36 -0.49
N THR A 48 9.61 14.44 -1.27
CA THR A 48 8.41 15.29 -1.16
C THR A 48 7.14 14.54 -1.60
N ARG A 49 7.25 13.62 -2.56
CA ARG A 49 6.14 12.75 -2.97
C ARG A 49 5.85 11.69 -1.90
N ALA A 50 6.89 11.02 -1.40
CA ALA A 50 6.80 10.02 -0.33
C ALA A 50 6.14 10.58 0.94
N SER A 51 6.43 11.83 1.33
CA SER A 51 5.82 12.42 2.52
C SER A 51 4.30 12.61 2.41
N ARG A 52 3.75 12.68 1.19
CA ARG A 52 2.30 12.75 0.95
C ARG A 52 1.60 11.40 1.10
N GLU A 53 2.34 10.29 1.05
CA GLU A 53 1.82 8.95 1.27
C GLU A 53 1.62 8.67 2.77
N LEU A 54 2.44 9.26 3.64
CA LEU A 54 2.48 8.95 5.07
C LEU A 54 1.11 9.10 5.78
N PRO A 55 0.33 10.19 5.58
CA PRO A 55 -0.98 10.30 6.21
C PRO A 55 -1.94 9.20 5.75
N LEU A 56 -1.91 8.84 4.46
CA LEU A 56 -2.77 7.81 3.90
C LEU A 56 -2.40 6.41 4.41
N ILE A 57 -1.10 6.14 4.58
CA ILE A 57 -0.62 4.90 5.20
C ILE A 57 -1.08 4.83 6.67
N SER A 58 -0.95 5.93 7.42
CA SER A 58 -1.44 6.02 8.81
C SER A 58 -2.94 5.75 8.87
N ASP A 59 -3.73 6.35 7.99
CA ASP A 59 -5.18 6.13 7.93
C ASP A 59 -5.52 4.65 7.69
N VAL A 60 -4.76 3.96 6.83
CA VAL A 60 -4.94 2.52 6.59
C VAL A 60 -4.64 1.68 7.82
N GLU A 61 -3.53 1.97 8.51
CA GLU A 61 -3.12 1.25 9.72
C GLU A 61 -4.09 1.50 10.90
N GLU A 62 -4.55 2.73 11.07
CA GLU A 62 -5.37 3.12 12.22
C GLU A 62 -6.85 2.79 12.03
N GLN A 63 -7.38 2.96 10.80
CA GLN A 63 -8.84 2.93 10.57
C GLN A 63 -9.31 1.67 9.85
N TYR A 64 -8.49 1.10 8.94
CA TYR A 64 -8.98 0.08 8.00
C TYR A 64 -8.47 -1.33 8.29
N ALA A 65 -7.26 -1.50 8.82
CA ALA A 65 -6.64 -2.81 8.93
C ALA A 65 -5.80 -3.01 10.20
N LYS A 66 -5.99 -4.14 10.89
CA LYS A 66 -5.09 -4.55 11.99
C LYS A 66 -3.73 -5.06 11.51
N ARG A 67 -3.63 -5.38 10.22
CA ARG A 67 -2.44 -5.93 9.58
C ARG A 67 -2.23 -5.22 8.25
N ILE A 68 -1.03 -4.69 8.09
CA ILE A 68 -0.62 -3.97 6.90
C ILE A 68 0.71 -4.52 6.43
N ALA A 69 0.87 -4.61 5.11
CA ALA A 69 2.16 -4.75 4.45
C ALA A 69 2.34 -3.56 3.51
N LEU A 70 3.58 -3.05 3.41
CA LEU A 70 3.94 -2.03 2.45
C LEU A 70 4.94 -2.63 1.48
N THR A 71 4.68 -2.52 0.18
CA THR A 71 5.65 -2.91 -0.85
C THR A 71 6.24 -1.65 -1.49
N PRO A 72 7.58 -1.54 -1.57
CA PRO A 72 8.22 -0.37 -2.13
C PRO A 72 8.00 -0.28 -3.63
N LEU A 73 7.98 0.95 -4.16
CA LEU A 73 8.08 1.17 -5.60
C LEU A 73 9.39 0.56 -6.12
N GLN A 74 9.27 -0.36 -7.07
CA GLN A 74 10.41 -1.03 -7.70
C GLN A 74 11.02 -0.16 -8.81
N SER A 75 12.35 -0.19 -8.95
CA SER A 75 13.04 0.48 -10.06
C SER A 75 12.91 -0.25 -11.38
N GLU A 76 12.71 -1.57 -11.32
CA GLU A 76 12.48 -2.46 -12.45
C GLU A 76 11.16 -3.21 -12.25
N GLU A 77 10.54 -3.70 -13.33
CA GLU A 77 9.35 -4.54 -13.18
C GLU A 77 9.74 -5.85 -12.48
N PRO A 78 9.02 -6.26 -11.41
CA PRO A 78 9.36 -7.45 -10.63
C PRO A 78 8.95 -8.73 -11.38
N VAL A 79 9.64 -9.03 -12.48
CA VAL A 79 9.40 -10.18 -13.35
C VAL A 79 10.44 -11.26 -13.09
N GLY A 80 9.99 -12.48 -12.84
CA GLY A 80 10.86 -13.60 -12.48
C GLY A 80 10.95 -13.80 -10.96
N ILE A 81 11.40 -14.98 -10.55
CA ILE A 81 11.38 -15.40 -9.14
C ILE A 81 12.27 -14.50 -8.30
N ASP A 82 13.47 -14.17 -8.78
CA ASP A 82 14.46 -13.40 -8.02
C ASP A 82 13.93 -12.00 -7.65
N LEU A 83 13.33 -11.27 -8.61
CA LEU A 83 12.79 -9.93 -8.37
C LEU A 83 11.49 -9.96 -7.55
N LEU A 84 10.70 -11.03 -7.64
CA LEU A 84 9.52 -11.22 -6.80
C LEU A 84 9.90 -11.50 -5.34
N GLU A 85 10.98 -12.26 -5.11
CA GLU A 85 11.53 -12.51 -3.77
C GLU A 85 12.09 -11.22 -3.17
N GLU A 86 12.82 -10.41 -3.95
CA GLU A 86 13.31 -9.11 -3.49
C GLU A 86 12.16 -8.15 -3.12
N MET A 87 11.10 -8.09 -3.94
CA MET A 87 9.92 -7.26 -3.66
C MET A 87 9.20 -7.68 -2.36
N ALA A 88 9.27 -8.95 -1.98
CA ALA A 88 8.56 -9.50 -0.83
C ALA A 88 9.30 -9.33 0.52
N GLN A 89 10.56 -8.86 0.50
CA GLN A 89 11.40 -8.61 1.69
C GLN A 89 11.16 -7.23 2.31
#